data_AF-K1TEF8-F1
#
_entry.id   AF-K1TEF8-F1
#
_cell.length_a   1.000
_cell.length_b   1.000
_cell.length_c   1.000
_cell.angle_alpha   90.00
_cell.angle_beta   90.00
_cell.angle_gamma   90.00
#
_symmetry.space_group_name_H-M   'P 1'
#
loop_
_entity.id
_entity.type
_entity.pdbx_description
1 polymer ?
#
loop_
_entity_poly.entity_id
_entity_poly.type
_entity_poly.pdbx_seq_one_letter_code
_entity_poly.pdbx_strand_id
1 'polypeptide(L)'
;ARENVVLSESFARKVFGTFNPLGQTLRVDNDERVYVVSGVMRDIERSTIPAADIVMRAERITETNAANDERMSNSGAGVTFLLERQGADLQAKVSDMLSFFKEIYWPYQGNVVSQVRLVPLRELYFDPVNNSNKLAHGSRSFLHILLGVGLVVLVFAVMNYINLTVAQSGFRAREMAARRLLGASRGDIFLKWILESTLFCAAALIIASSIAELFVPWASQLLGSKVAVWGDISWPAAGWCLFTVVVLGVISGLVPALLVARYQPIDIVRGTFRRHAKTVYGRVLIALQNVITIALLAASIAIGLQIRHLVNAPLGYETRDILNIGTDIFPDRSAMRRFCNALHSQPEVEAIGLGCGTPHDRGNNNTIAYGPDRMVSFQVFIGDSTYFRILGLERLRDNHVAVAAESAASRNFWDSNVWYINQYALRELGIAEDAPEFKVGEDLSYPVVVAGIYRDFQVGTA
;
A
#
# COMPACT_ATOMS: atom_id res chain seq x y z
N ALA A 1 27.87 -25.25 -2.40
CA ALA A 1 27.89 -25.09 -0.93
C ALA A 1 26.57 -24.46 -0.49
N ARG A 2 25.80 -25.14 0.37
CA ARG A 2 24.44 -24.77 0.82
C ARG A 2 24.43 -23.52 1.73
N GLU A 3 25.57 -23.24 2.36
CA GLU A 3 25.79 -22.07 3.25
C GLU A 3 26.18 -20.79 2.52
N ASN A 4 26.26 -20.82 1.18
CA ASN A 4 26.65 -19.65 0.41
C ASN A 4 25.53 -18.61 0.35
N VAL A 5 25.88 -17.35 0.59
CA VAL A 5 24.98 -16.19 0.48
C VAL A 5 25.54 -15.16 -0.49
N VAL A 6 24.65 -14.32 -1.01
CA VAL A 6 24.98 -13.12 -1.79
C VAL A 6 24.48 -11.91 -1.01
N LEU A 7 25.34 -10.92 -0.80
CA LEU A 7 25.00 -9.71 -0.05
C LEU A 7 24.67 -8.56 -1.00
N SER A 8 23.79 -7.65 -0.59
CA SER A 8 23.65 -6.36 -1.26
C SER A 8 24.91 -5.51 -1.05
N GLU A 9 25.22 -4.61 -1.98
CA GLU A 9 26.42 -3.76 -1.90
C GLU A 9 26.38 -2.86 -0.67
N SER A 10 25.22 -2.25 -0.38
CA SER A 10 25.02 -1.42 0.80
C SER A 10 25.22 -2.20 2.10
N PHE A 11 24.68 -3.42 2.19
CA PHE A 11 24.83 -4.27 3.36
C PHE A 11 26.27 -4.79 3.53
N ALA A 12 26.90 -5.22 2.44
CA ALA A 12 28.30 -5.64 2.45
C ALA A 12 29.22 -4.53 2.96
N ARG A 13 29.04 -3.28 2.49
CA ARG A 13 29.79 -2.12 2.98
C ARG A 13 29.50 -1.82 4.45
N LYS A 14 28.26 -1.99 4.90
CA LYS A 14 27.90 -1.78 6.31
C LYS A 14 28.58 -2.78 7.24
N VAL A 15 28.65 -4.06 6.84
CA VAL A 15 29.20 -5.14 7.66
C VAL A 15 30.73 -5.21 7.57
N PHE A 16 31.29 -5.12 6.37
CA PHE A 16 32.72 -5.32 6.10
C PHE A 16 33.50 -4.01 5.88
N GLY A 17 32.81 -2.86 5.82
CA GLY A 17 33.45 -1.57 5.54
C GLY A 17 34.05 -1.55 4.13
N THR A 18 35.36 -1.36 4.06
CA THR A 18 36.15 -1.42 2.81
C THR A 18 36.80 -2.77 2.56
N PHE A 19 36.63 -3.73 3.48
CA PHE A 19 37.23 -5.06 3.36
C PHE A 19 36.51 -5.90 2.29
N ASN A 20 37.26 -6.76 1.59
CA ASN A 20 36.67 -7.64 0.57
C ASN A 20 35.79 -8.71 1.24
N PRO A 21 34.46 -8.68 1.04
CA PRO A 21 33.57 -9.60 1.73
C PRO A 21 33.62 -11.03 1.15
N LEU A 22 34.17 -11.22 -0.05
CA LEU A 22 34.16 -12.54 -0.71
C LEU A 22 34.97 -13.58 0.07
N GLY A 23 34.36 -14.75 0.28
CA GLY A 23 34.94 -15.87 1.04
C GLY A 23 34.89 -15.68 2.56
N GLN A 24 34.45 -14.53 3.04
CA GLN A 24 34.28 -14.30 4.48
C GLN A 24 33.04 -14.99 5.01
N THR A 25 33.04 -15.20 6.32
CA THR A 25 31.90 -15.78 7.02
C THR A 25 31.07 -14.71 7.71
N LEU A 26 29.76 -14.93 7.74
CA LEU A 26 28.79 -14.09 8.44
C LEU A 26 27.97 -14.99 9.34
N ARG A 27 27.75 -14.57 10.58
CA ARG A 27 26.81 -15.22 11.49
C ARG A 27 25.69 -14.24 11.76
N VAL A 28 24.46 -14.65 11.46
CA VAL A 28 23.27 -13.87 11.81
C VAL A 28 23.00 -14.11 13.29
N ASP A 29 22.73 -13.05 14.04
CA ASP A 29 22.49 -13.17 15.48
C ASP A 29 21.24 -14.05 15.74
N ASN A 30 21.27 -14.89 16.78
CA ASN A 30 20.30 -15.96 17.04
C ASN A 30 20.21 -17.10 16.01
N ASP A 31 21.12 -17.16 15.04
CA ASP A 31 21.32 -18.34 14.21
C ASP A 31 22.69 -18.97 14.55
N GLU A 32 22.68 -20.26 14.93
CA GLU A 32 23.93 -21.00 15.16
C GLU A 32 24.73 -21.21 13.86
N ARG A 33 24.11 -20.94 12.71
CA ARG A 33 24.68 -21.22 11.38
C ARG A 33 25.62 -20.12 10.92
N VAL A 34 26.68 -20.57 10.25
CA VAL A 34 27.71 -19.72 9.65
C VAL A 34 27.52 -19.70 8.15
N TYR A 35 27.29 -18.51 7.60
CA TYR A 35 27.10 -18.27 6.18
C TYR A 35 28.41 -17.87 5.53
N VAL A 36 28.65 -18.29 4.29
CA VAL A 36 29.83 -17.92 3.50
C VAL A 36 29.44 -16.96 2.40
N VAL A 37 30.06 -15.78 2.36
CA VAL A 37 29.78 -14.78 1.33
C VAL A 37 30.40 -15.24 0.01
N SER A 38 29.55 -15.54 -0.96
CA SER A 38 29.96 -16.02 -2.28
C SER A 38 29.87 -14.96 -3.37
N GLY A 39 29.19 -13.85 -3.11
CA GLY A 39 28.99 -12.78 -4.06
C GLY A 39 28.47 -11.52 -3.41
N VAL A 40 28.61 -10.41 -4.13
CA VAL A 40 27.96 -9.13 -3.81
C VAL A 40 27.15 -8.71 -5.02
N MET A 41 25.89 -8.37 -4.81
CA MET A 41 24.99 -7.86 -5.84
C MET A 41 24.76 -6.36 -5.64
N ARG A 42 24.49 -5.65 -6.74
CA ARG A 42 24.02 -4.26 -6.65
C ARG A 42 22.69 -4.21 -5.89
N ASP A 43 22.47 -3.15 -5.12
CA ASP A 43 21.22 -2.93 -4.41
C ASP A 43 20.01 -2.99 -5.37
N ILE A 44 18.94 -3.66 -4.93
CA ILE A 44 17.67 -3.70 -5.65
C ILE A 44 16.91 -2.42 -5.29
N GLU A 45 16.79 -1.51 -6.25
CA GLU A 45 16.09 -0.25 -6.10
C GLU A 45 14.98 -0.11 -7.13
N ARG A 46 13.89 0.57 -6.75
CA ARG A 46 12.77 0.92 -7.65
C ARG A 46 12.17 -0.29 -8.39
N SER A 47 12.07 -1.41 -7.69
CA SER A 47 11.56 -2.67 -8.23
C SER A 47 10.34 -3.15 -7.44
N THR A 48 9.50 -3.95 -8.10
CA THR A 48 8.45 -4.74 -7.45
C THR A 48 9.07 -5.77 -6.49
N ILE A 49 10.27 -6.28 -6.81
CA ILE A 49 11.05 -7.11 -5.91
C ILE A 49 11.60 -6.20 -4.80
N PRO A 50 11.28 -6.48 -3.51
CA PRO A 50 11.79 -5.67 -2.41
C PRO A 50 13.32 -5.66 -2.34
N ALA A 51 13.86 -4.62 -1.71
CA ALA A 51 15.27 -4.61 -1.34
C ALA A 51 15.57 -5.79 -0.41
N ALA A 52 16.67 -6.48 -0.67
CA ALA A 52 17.13 -7.62 0.12
C ALA A 52 18.60 -7.45 0.45
N ASP A 53 18.93 -7.54 1.74
CA ASP A 53 20.31 -7.43 2.24
C ASP A 53 21.10 -8.72 2.02
N ILE A 54 20.41 -9.87 2.13
CA ILE A 54 20.98 -11.21 1.98
C ILE A 54 20.09 -12.03 1.07
N VAL A 55 20.67 -12.61 0.02
CA VAL A 55 20.03 -13.59 -0.86
C VAL A 55 20.66 -14.95 -0.61
N MET A 56 19.81 -15.94 -0.39
CA MET A 56 20.18 -17.32 -0.08
C MET A 56 19.49 -18.31 -1.02
N ARG A 57 19.92 -19.57 -0.98
CA ARG A 57 19.33 -20.60 -1.85
C ARG A 57 17.92 -20.95 -1.39
N ALA A 58 17.00 -21.12 -2.35
CA ALA A 58 15.59 -21.33 -2.08
C ALA A 58 15.29 -22.62 -1.30
N GLU A 59 16.15 -23.65 -1.37
CA GLU A 59 15.97 -24.91 -0.63
C GLU A 59 16.01 -24.72 0.89
N ARG A 60 16.48 -23.55 1.36
CA ARG A 60 16.50 -23.19 2.79
C ARG A 60 15.17 -22.64 3.30
N ILE A 61 14.18 -22.46 2.44
CA ILE A 61 12.85 -21.99 2.84
C ILE A 61 12.17 -22.94 3.84
N THR A 62 12.58 -24.22 3.85
CA THR A 62 12.14 -25.24 4.82
C THR A 62 12.68 -25.00 6.23
N GLU A 63 13.78 -24.24 6.34
CA GLU A 63 14.43 -23.91 7.62
C GLU A 63 13.72 -22.75 8.34
N THR A 64 12.98 -21.90 7.60
CA THR A 64 12.23 -20.77 8.17
C THR A 64 10.78 -21.13 8.48
N ASN A 65 10.22 -22.10 7.77
CA ASN A 65 8.90 -22.63 8.04
C ASN A 65 8.83 -24.11 7.62
N ALA A 66 8.60 -24.98 8.60
CA ALA A 66 8.53 -26.43 8.42
C ALA A 66 7.37 -26.89 7.50
N ALA A 67 6.36 -26.04 7.29
CA ALA A 67 5.30 -26.32 6.32
C ALA A 67 5.77 -26.18 4.87
N ASN A 68 6.94 -25.58 4.62
CA ASN A 68 7.59 -25.67 3.33
C ASN A 68 8.30 -27.02 3.25
N ASP A 69 7.71 -27.95 2.52
CA ASP A 69 8.21 -29.32 2.36
C ASP A 69 8.17 -29.73 0.88
N GLU A 70 8.65 -30.94 0.57
CA GLU A 70 8.63 -31.49 -0.78
C GLU A 70 7.20 -31.75 -1.31
N ARG A 71 6.19 -31.72 -0.43
CA ARG A 71 4.77 -31.87 -0.77
C ARG A 71 4.09 -30.54 -1.07
N MET A 72 4.83 -29.42 -1.00
CA MET A 72 4.33 -28.07 -1.24
C MET A 72 3.15 -27.72 -0.31
N SER A 73 3.19 -28.22 0.93
CA SER A 73 2.08 -28.09 1.90
C SER A 73 1.73 -26.62 2.19
N ASN A 74 2.72 -25.74 2.29
CA ASN A 74 2.51 -24.31 2.50
C ASN A 74 2.25 -23.55 1.18
N SER A 75 0.97 -23.35 0.88
CA SER A 75 0.56 -22.56 -0.29
C SER A 75 0.83 -21.06 -0.10
N GLY A 76 1.39 -20.43 -1.13
CA GLY A 76 1.74 -18.99 -1.10
C GLY A 76 3.02 -18.64 -0.34
N ALA A 77 3.82 -19.63 0.07
CA ALA A 77 5.06 -19.40 0.81
C ALA A 77 6.15 -18.63 0.05
N GLY A 78 6.10 -18.66 -1.28
CA GLY A 78 7.08 -18.04 -2.15
C GLY A 78 6.46 -17.54 -3.45
N VAL A 79 7.16 -16.61 -4.09
CA VAL A 79 6.80 -16.12 -5.43
C VAL A 79 7.76 -16.71 -6.43
N THR A 80 7.23 -17.44 -7.42
CA THR A 80 8.02 -18.05 -8.48
C THR A 80 8.13 -17.10 -9.68
N PHE A 81 9.37 -16.80 -10.07
CA PHE A 81 9.65 -16.03 -11.28
C PHE A 81 10.07 -16.97 -12.41
N LEU A 82 9.48 -16.79 -13.59
CA LEU A 82 9.81 -17.53 -14.79
C LEU A 82 10.45 -16.57 -15.79
N LEU A 83 11.62 -16.94 -16.31
CA LEU A 83 12.27 -16.19 -17.39
C LEU A 83 12.00 -16.87 -18.72
N GLU A 84 11.22 -16.20 -19.55
CA GLU A 84 10.88 -16.67 -20.89
C GLU A 84 12.07 -16.55 -21.84
N ARG A 85 12.36 -17.63 -22.59
CA ARG A 85 13.37 -17.60 -23.65
C ARG A 85 12.86 -16.74 -24.80
N GLN A 86 13.75 -15.99 -25.45
CA GLN A 86 13.40 -15.18 -26.62
C GLN A 86 12.68 -16.03 -27.69
N GLY A 87 11.48 -15.60 -28.09
CA GLY A 87 10.65 -16.27 -29.10
C GLY A 87 9.79 -17.42 -28.56
N ALA A 88 9.85 -17.76 -27.28
CA ALA A 88 8.87 -18.63 -26.65
C ALA A 88 7.54 -17.87 -26.40
N ASP A 89 6.46 -18.63 -26.22
CA ASP A 89 5.17 -18.14 -25.74
C ASP A 89 4.75 -19.01 -24.54
N LEU A 90 5.03 -18.52 -23.34
CA LEU A 90 4.70 -19.19 -22.09
C LEU A 90 3.20 -19.08 -21.78
N GLN A 91 2.51 -18.06 -22.28
CA GLN A 91 1.06 -17.89 -22.09
C GLN A 91 0.29 -19.01 -22.78
N ALA A 92 0.75 -19.47 -23.94
CA ALA A 92 0.18 -20.64 -24.62
C ALA A 92 0.25 -21.95 -23.81
N LYS A 93 1.05 -22.00 -22.74
CA LYS A 93 1.23 -23.18 -21.86
C LYS A 93 0.39 -23.17 -20.59
N VAL A 94 -0.43 -22.14 -20.38
CA VAL A 94 -1.27 -22.02 -19.18
C VAL A 94 -2.23 -23.21 -18.99
N SER A 95 -2.82 -23.75 -20.06
CA SER A 95 -3.69 -24.94 -19.99
C SER A 95 -2.95 -26.21 -19.55
N ASP A 96 -1.73 -26.38 -20.07
CA ASP A 96 -0.87 -27.53 -19.75
C ASP A 96 -0.43 -27.44 -18.28
N MET A 97 -0.02 -26.24 -17.83
CA MET A 97 0.31 -25.96 -16.42
C MET A 97 -0.87 -26.22 -15.49
N LEU A 98 -2.07 -25.78 -15.85
CA LEU A 98 -3.27 -26.02 -15.05
C LEU A 98 -3.55 -27.52 -14.91
N SER A 99 -3.43 -28.27 -16.01
CA SER A 99 -3.63 -29.72 -16.02
C SER A 99 -2.61 -30.41 -15.10
N PHE A 100 -1.33 -30.02 -15.21
CA PHE A 100 -0.28 -30.55 -14.36
C PHE A 100 -0.45 -30.18 -12.88
N PHE A 101 -0.80 -28.92 -12.57
CA PHE A 101 -1.01 -28.52 -11.17
C PHE A 101 -2.19 -29.22 -10.51
N LYS A 102 -3.23 -29.58 -11.28
CA LYS A 102 -4.32 -30.44 -10.79
C LYS A 102 -3.87 -31.86 -10.45
N GLU A 103 -2.72 -32.31 -10.93
CA GLU A 103 -2.15 -33.61 -10.57
C GLU A 103 -1.26 -33.54 -9.32
N ILE A 104 -0.54 -32.43 -9.13
CA ILE A 104 0.54 -32.37 -8.12
C ILE A 104 0.35 -31.37 -6.98
N TYR A 105 -0.57 -30.41 -7.10
CA TYR A 105 -0.65 -29.29 -6.16
C TYR A 105 -2.03 -29.14 -5.53
N TRP A 106 -2.08 -29.31 -4.21
CA TRP A 106 -3.32 -29.43 -3.44
C TRP A 106 -4.33 -28.28 -3.65
N PRO A 107 -3.95 -27.00 -3.83
CA PRO A 107 -4.96 -25.95 -4.07
C PRO A 107 -5.70 -26.13 -5.39
N TYR A 108 -5.06 -26.73 -6.40
CA TYR A 108 -5.68 -27.02 -7.69
C TYR A 108 -6.45 -28.34 -7.67
N GLN A 109 -5.96 -29.35 -6.96
CA GLN A 109 -6.67 -30.62 -6.71
C GLN A 109 -7.99 -30.38 -5.98
N GLY A 110 -7.95 -29.62 -4.87
CA GLY A 110 -9.11 -29.28 -4.05
C GLY A 110 -9.97 -28.13 -4.59
N ASN A 111 -9.73 -27.67 -5.82
CA ASN A 111 -10.43 -26.55 -6.47
C ASN A 111 -10.45 -25.22 -5.67
N VAL A 112 -9.48 -25.02 -4.76
CA VAL A 112 -9.26 -23.74 -4.07
C VAL A 112 -8.76 -22.69 -5.06
N VAL A 113 -7.96 -23.12 -6.05
CA VAL A 113 -7.51 -22.30 -7.18
C VAL A 113 -7.89 -23.00 -8.48
N SER A 114 -8.57 -22.30 -9.38
CA SER A 114 -9.11 -22.88 -10.61
C SER A 114 -8.39 -22.44 -11.89
N GLN A 115 -7.48 -21.46 -11.80
CA GLN A 115 -6.82 -20.85 -12.94
C GLN A 115 -5.33 -20.63 -12.67
N VAL A 116 -4.51 -20.85 -13.69
CA VAL A 116 -3.11 -20.42 -13.71
C VAL A 116 -3.04 -19.06 -14.38
N ARG A 117 -2.38 -18.08 -13.73
CA ARG A 117 -2.15 -16.76 -14.29
C ARG A 117 -0.65 -16.49 -14.36
N LEU A 118 -0.17 -16.15 -15.54
CA LEU A 118 1.19 -15.65 -15.75
C LEU A 118 1.12 -14.14 -15.88
N VAL A 119 1.70 -13.43 -14.92
CA VAL A 119 1.67 -11.96 -14.87
C VAL A 119 3.06 -11.44 -15.27
N PRO A 120 3.16 -10.61 -16.33
CA PRO A 120 4.42 -9.96 -16.67
C PRO A 120 4.94 -9.14 -15.50
N LEU A 121 6.25 -9.22 -15.23
CA LEU A 121 6.87 -8.53 -14.08
C LEU A 121 6.60 -7.01 -14.07
N ARG A 122 6.44 -6.40 -15.24
CA ARG A 122 6.15 -4.97 -15.41
C ARG A 122 4.75 -4.57 -14.93
N GLU A 123 3.82 -5.51 -14.90
CA GLU A 123 2.42 -5.29 -14.50
C GLU A 123 2.17 -5.70 -13.06
N LEU A 124 3.01 -6.58 -12.51
CA LEU A 124 2.88 -7.15 -11.17
C LEU A 124 2.73 -6.11 -10.06
N TYR A 125 3.38 -4.94 -10.18
CA TYR A 125 3.25 -3.87 -9.19
C TYR A 125 1.80 -3.43 -8.94
N PHE A 126 0.96 -3.49 -9.97
CA PHE A 126 -0.44 -3.06 -9.91
C PHE A 126 -1.45 -4.21 -10.00
N ASP A 127 -0.99 -5.46 -10.15
CA ASP A 127 -1.89 -6.61 -10.26
C ASP A 127 -2.42 -7.00 -8.87
N PRO A 128 -3.73 -7.25 -8.71
CA PRO A 128 -4.32 -7.66 -7.44
C PRO A 128 -3.71 -8.93 -6.84
N VAL A 129 -3.11 -9.82 -7.66
CA VAL A 129 -2.42 -11.02 -7.17
C VAL A 129 -1.29 -10.68 -6.19
N ASN A 130 -0.73 -9.47 -6.31
CA ASN A 130 0.36 -9.02 -5.47
C ASN A 130 -0.09 -8.52 -4.08
N ASN A 131 -1.38 -8.27 -3.88
CA ASN A 131 -1.93 -7.82 -2.59
C ASN A 131 -1.77 -8.87 -1.48
N SER A 132 -1.60 -10.14 -1.85
CA SER A 132 -1.39 -11.26 -0.92
C SER A 132 0.08 -11.64 -0.77
N ASN A 133 0.97 -11.09 -1.61
CA ASN A 133 2.39 -11.40 -1.61
C ASN A 133 3.19 -10.31 -0.88
N LYS A 134 4.36 -10.67 -0.34
CA LYS A 134 5.26 -9.71 0.34
C LYS A 134 6.09 -8.85 -0.63
N LEU A 135 5.64 -8.67 -1.87
CA LEU A 135 6.33 -7.83 -2.85
C LEU A 135 5.83 -6.38 -2.77
N ALA A 136 6.60 -5.45 -3.31
CA ALA A 136 6.17 -4.06 -3.40
C ALA A 136 4.99 -3.96 -4.37
N HIS A 137 3.90 -3.33 -3.93
CA HIS A 137 2.67 -3.18 -4.72
C HIS A 137 2.13 -1.75 -4.60
N GLY A 138 1.24 -1.40 -5.52
CA GLY A 138 0.53 -0.13 -5.52
C GLY A 138 -0.86 -0.26 -6.15
N SER A 139 -1.71 0.74 -5.91
CA SER A 139 -3.07 0.76 -6.45
C SER A 139 -3.17 1.73 -7.63
N ARG A 140 -3.55 1.23 -8.81
CA ARG A 140 -3.85 2.09 -9.98
C ARG A 140 -4.96 3.08 -9.67
N SER A 141 -5.99 2.63 -8.98
CA SER A 141 -7.11 3.50 -8.57
C SER A 141 -6.62 4.63 -7.68
N PHE A 142 -5.78 4.33 -6.70
CA PHE A 142 -5.18 5.34 -5.83
C PHE A 142 -4.32 6.33 -6.62
N LEU A 143 -3.49 5.85 -7.55
CA LEU A 143 -2.67 6.70 -8.41
C LEU A 143 -3.53 7.62 -9.29
N HIS A 144 -4.61 7.11 -9.89
CA HIS A 144 -5.53 7.91 -10.69
C HIS A 144 -6.29 8.94 -9.86
N ILE A 145 -6.69 8.62 -8.63
CA ILE A 145 -7.29 9.57 -7.70
C ILE A 145 -6.30 10.69 -7.38
N LEU A 146 -5.05 10.35 -7.04
CA LEU A 146 -4.00 11.32 -6.75
C LEU A 146 -3.73 12.26 -7.93
N LEU A 147 -3.65 11.69 -9.15
CA LEU A 147 -3.50 12.46 -10.38
C LEU A 147 -4.71 13.38 -10.63
N GLY A 148 -5.92 12.89 -10.41
CA GLY A 148 -7.16 13.66 -10.54
C GLY A 148 -7.21 14.84 -9.57
N VAL A 149 -6.88 14.62 -8.30
CA VAL A 149 -6.80 15.69 -7.29
C VAL A 149 -5.75 16.73 -7.69
N GLY A 150 -4.56 16.30 -8.12
CA GLY A 150 -3.50 17.19 -8.60
C GLY A 150 -3.96 18.05 -9.79
N LEU A 151 -4.68 17.47 -10.75
CA LEU A 151 -5.24 18.18 -11.90
C LEU A 151 -6.29 19.21 -11.47
N VAL A 152 -7.19 18.87 -10.56
CA VAL A 152 -8.21 19.79 -10.03
C VAL A 152 -7.55 20.97 -9.31
N VAL A 153 -6.53 20.73 -8.49
CA VAL A 153 -5.76 21.78 -7.80
C VAL A 153 -5.01 22.67 -8.81
N LEU A 154 -4.44 22.09 -9.87
CA LEU A 154 -3.79 22.85 -10.94
C LEU A 154 -4.79 23.75 -11.67
N VAL A 155 -5.96 23.23 -12.06
CA VAL A 155 -7.03 24.02 -12.69
C VAL A 155 -7.48 25.15 -11.76
N PHE A 156 -7.64 24.86 -10.47
CA PHE A 156 -7.97 25.87 -9.46
C PHE A 156 -6.92 26.99 -9.39
N ALA A 157 -5.62 26.65 -9.40
CA ALA A 157 -4.53 27.62 -9.39
C ALA A 157 -4.53 28.52 -10.65
N VAL A 158 -4.75 27.93 -11.84
CA VAL A 158 -4.83 28.68 -13.11
C VAL A 158 -6.03 29.62 -13.12
N MET A 159 -7.20 29.16 -12.68
CA MET A 159 -8.40 30.01 -12.57
C MET A 159 -8.15 31.18 -11.63
N ASN A 160 -7.48 30.96 -10.50
CA ASN A 160 -7.13 32.02 -9.57
C ASN A 160 -6.19 33.06 -10.21
N TYR A 161 -5.16 32.60 -10.92
CA TYR A 161 -4.25 33.50 -11.64
C TYR A 161 -4.98 34.32 -12.72
N ILE A 162 -5.86 33.70 -13.50
CA ILE A 162 -6.70 34.40 -14.48
C ILE A 162 -7.57 35.44 -13.79
N ASN A 163 -8.24 35.09 -12.70
CA ASN A 163 -9.10 36.01 -11.94
C ASN A 163 -8.31 37.22 -11.42
N LEU A 164 -7.13 37.01 -10.85
CA LEU A 164 -6.23 38.08 -10.42
C LEU A 164 -5.83 38.98 -11.58
N THR A 165 -5.47 38.38 -12.73
CA THR A 165 -5.05 39.13 -13.91
C THR A 165 -6.20 39.93 -14.52
N VAL A 166 -7.41 39.39 -14.52
CA VAL A 166 -8.63 40.10 -14.94
C VAL A 166 -8.93 41.26 -13.98
N ALA A 167 -8.76 41.11 -12.67
CA ALA A 167 -8.92 42.23 -11.73
C ALA A 167 -7.93 43.37 -11.97
N GLN A 168 -6.72 43.05 -12.45
CA GLN A 168 -5.66 44.02 -12.81
C GLN A 168 -5.75 44.55 -14.25
N SER A 169 -6.69 44.04 -15.06
CA SER A 169 -6.81 44.37 -16.48
C SER A 169 -6.96 45.88 -16.74
N GLY A 170 -7.58 46.63 -15.83
CA GLY A 170 -7.77 48.07 -15.97
C GLY A 170 -6.47 48.88 -15.93
N PHE A 171 -5.51 48.48 -15.09
CA PHE A 171 -4.19 49.10 -15.06
C PHE A 171 -3.40 48.75 -16.32
N ARG A 172 -3.45 47.48 -16.74
CA ARG A 172 -2.79 47.01 -17.96
C ARG A 172 -3.35 47.64 -19.24
N ALA A 173 -4.66 47.92 -19.28
CA ALA A 173 -5.30 48.60 -20.40
C ALA A 173 -4.80 50.05 -20.58
N ARG A 174 -4.51 50.78 -19.50
CA ARG A 174 -3.92 52.13 -19.56
C ARG A 174 -2.50 52.10 -20.12
N GLU A 175 -1.68 51.17 -19.66
CA GLU A 175 -0.33 50.96 -20.18
C GLU A 175 -0.34 50.57 -21.67
N MET A 176 -1.29 49.72 -22.07
CA MET A 176 -1.48 49.31 -23.46
C MET A 176 -1.89 50.48 -24.35
N ALA A 177 -2.82 51.31 -23.89
CA ALA A 177 -3.26 52.51 -24.62
C ALA A 177 -2.09 53.47 -24.85
N ALA A 178 -1.26 53.70 -23.83
CA ALA A 178 -0.04 54.51 -23.95
C ALA A 178 0.95 53.92 -24.97
N ARG A 179 1.20 52.61 -24.95
CA ARG A 179 2.10 51.95 -25.91
C ARG A 179 1.59 51.95 -27.36
N ARG A 180 0.27 51.80 -27.55
CA ARG A 180 -0.34 51.93 -28.89
C ARG A 180 -0.20 53.34 -29.44
N LEU A 181 -0.34 54.38 -28.61
CA LEU A 181 -0.11 55.77 -29.00
C LEU A 181 1.35 56.02 -29.42
N LEU A 182 2.29 55.23 -28.88
CA LEU A 182 3.71 55.27 -29.24
C LEU A 182 4.09 54.34 -30.42
N GLY A 183 3.11 53.72 -31.10
CA GLY A 183 3.34 52.96 -32.34
C GLY A 183 3.52 51.44 -32.18
N ALA A 184 3.31 50.86 -31.00
CA ALA A 184 3.41 49.41 -30.82
C ALA A 184 2.30 48.65 -31.56
N SER A 185 2.65 47.57 -32.28
CA SER A 185 1.68 46.75 -32.99
C SER A 185 0.85 45.89 -32.03
N ARG A 186 -0.30 45.39 -32.49
CA ARG A 186 -1.15 44.49 -31.68
C ARG A 186 -0.46 43.16 -31.37
N GLY A 187 0.40 42.68 -32.28
CA GLY A 187 1.16 41.44 -32.14
C GLY A 187 2.26 41.55 -31.09
N ASP A 188 2.99 42.65 -31.05
CA ASP A 188 4.09 42.85 -30.10
C ASP A 188 3.59 42.87 -28.64
N ILE A 189 2.43 43.50 -28.42
CA ILE A 189 1.80 43.55 -27.10
C ILE A 189 1.32 42.15 -26.68
N PHE A 190 0.72 41.41 -27.61
CA PHE A 190 0.23 40.05 -27.36
C PHE A 190 1.37 39.09 -27.02
N LEU A 191 2.45 39.11 -27.81
CA LEU A 191 3.62 38.25 -27.60
C LEU A 191 4.31 38.58 -26.27
N LYS A 192 4.44 39.87 -25.92
CA LYS A 192 5.03 40.30 -24.65
C LYS A 192 4.25 39.76 -23.45
N TRP A 193 2.92 39.77 -23.49
CA TRP A 193 2.10 39.22 -22.39
C TRP A 193 2.22 37.71 -22.25
N ILE A 194 2.23 36.98 -23.36
CA ILE A 194 2.44 35.52 -23.32
C ILE A 194 3.83 35.22 -22.73
N LEU A 195 4.86 35.94 -23.16
CA LEU A 195 6.21 35.78 -22.63
C LEU A 195 6.29 36.09 -21.14
N GLU A 196 5.66 37.17 -20.68
CA GLU A 196 5.62 37.55 -19.26
C GLU A 196 4.91 36.48 -18.41
N SER A 197 3.74 36.01 -18.85
CA SER A 197 3.01 34.94 -18.16
C SER A 197 3.77 33.62 -18.16
N THR A 198 4.43 33.26 -19.27
CA THR A 198 5.22 32.03 -19.38
C THR A 198 6.46 32.09 -18.49
N LEU A 199 7.15 33.24 -18.43
CA LEU A 199 8.29 33.45 -17.54
C LEU A 199 7.86 33.36 -16.07
N PHE A 200 6.69 33.91 -15.73
CA PHE A 200 6.13 33.80 -14.39
C PHE A 200 5.81 32.35 -14.02
N CYS A 201 5.20 31.58 -14.94
CA CYS A 201 4.97 30.13 -14.74
C CYS A 201 6.28 29.35 -14.57
N ALA A 202 7.32 29.67 -15.35
CA ALA A 202 8.62 29.03 -15.22
C ALA A 202 9.28 29.31 -13.86
N ALA A 203 9.25 30.58 -13.40
CA ALA A 203 9.75 30.94 -12.08
C ALA A 203 8.95 30.26 -10.96
N ALA A 204 7.62 30.21 -11.09
CA ALA A 204 6.75 29.51 -10.15
C ALA A 204 7.05 28.01 -10.10
N LEU A 205 7.34 27.36 -11.23
CA LEU A 205 7.72 25.94 -11.27
C LEU A 205 9.01 25.70 -10.48
N ILE A 206 10.04 26.53 -10.68
CA ILE A 206 11.32 26.38 -9.94
C ILE A 206 11.07 26.48 -8.44
N ILE A 207 10.33 27.51 -8.00
CA ILE A 207 10.00 27.71 -6.58
C ILE A 207 9.18 26.53 -6.06
N ALA A 208 8.16 26.09 -6.80
CA ALA A 208 7.31 24.98 -6.43
C ALA A 208 8.08 23.66 -6.33
N SER A 209 9.01 23.38 -7.26
CA SER A 209 9.89 22.21 -7.23
C SER A 209 10.85 22.25 -6.05
N SER A 210 11.41 23.42 -5.70
CA SER A 210 12.25 23.58 -4.51
C SER A 210 11.47 23.35 -3.22
N ILE A 211 10.24 23.88 -3.13
CA ILE A 211 9.35 23.62 -1.99
C ILE A 211 9.00 22.13 -1.96
N ALA A 212 8.61 21.53 -3.09
CA ALA A 212 8.26 20.11 -3.15
C ALA A 212 9.41 19.21 -2.67
N GLU A 213 10.65 19.52 -3.06
CA GLU A 213 11.84 18.80 -2.61
C GLU A 213 12.03 18.90 -1.09
N LEU A 214 11.77 20.07 -0.48
CA LEU A 214 11.80 20.21 0.97
C LEU A 214 10.76 19.30 1.67
N PHE A 215 9.62 19.05 1.02
CA PHE A 215 8.56 18.20 1.56
C PHE A 215 8.69 16.70 1.20
N VAL A 216 9.68 16.31 0.39
CA VAL A 216 9.93 14.91 0.00
C VAL A 216 10.06 13.96 1.19
N PRO A 217 10.76 14.30 2.31
CA PRO A 217 10.89 13.38 3.43
C PRO A 217 9.54 13.00 4.04
N TRP A 218 8.67 13.99 4.27
CA TRP A 218 7.33 13.76 4.82
C TRP A 218 6.44 13.03 3.81
N ALA A 219 6.51 13.39 2.52
CA ALA A 219 5.77 12.70 1.47
C ALA A 219 6.20 11.23 1.34
N SER A 220 7.50 10.94 1.42
CA SER A 220 8.05 9.59 1.34
C SER A 220 7.63 8.72 2.53
N GLN A 221 7.59 9.30 3.73
CA GLN A 221 7.06 8.63 4.92
C GLN A 221 5.56 8.33 4.78
N LEU A 222 4.77 9.32 4.35
CA LEU A 222 3.33 9.17 4.19
C LEU A 222 2.96 8.15 3.10
N LEU A 223 3.71 8.14 1.99
CA LEU A 223 3.49 7.23 0.87
C LEU A 223 4.17 5.87 1.06
N GLY A 224 5.01 5.69 2.08
CA GLY A 224 5.80 4.49 2.27
C GLY A 224 6.73 4.17 1.09
N SER A 225 7.14 5.17 0.31
CA SER A 225 7.93 5.00 -0.92
C SER A 225 9.00 6.08 -1.03
N LYS A 226 10.15 5.74 -1.63
CA LYS A 226 11.21 6.70 -1.90
C LYS A 226 10.83 7.52 -3.12
N VAL A 227 10.41 8.77 -2.90
CA VAL A 227 10.11 9.74 -3.96
C VAL A 227 11.25 10.75 -4.03
N ALA A 228 11.64 11.21 -5.21
CA ALA A 228 12.58 12.32 -5.35
C ALA A 228 12.11 13.26 -6.46
N VAL A 229 12.06 14.59 -6.24
CA VAL A 229 11.59 15.51 -7.28
C VAL A 229 12.66 15.66 -8.37
N TRP A 230 13.90 15.91 -7.98
CA TRP A 230 15.01 16.08 -8.93
C TRP A 230 15.62 14.75 -9.37
N GLY A 231 15.68 13.77 -8.47
CA GLY A 231 16.25 12.45 -8.74
C GLY A 231 15.43 11.59 -9.70
N ASP A 232 14.14 11.85 -9.84
CA ASP A 232 13.23 11.08 -10.71
C ASP A 232 12.92 11.79 -12.04
N ILE A 233 13.49 12.97 -12.28
CA ILE A 233 13.24 13.72 -13.50
C ILE A 233 14.00 13.07 -14.68
N SER A 234 13.30 12.18 -15.38
CA SER A 234 13.79 11.62 -16.64
C SER A 234 13.71 12.65 -17.76
N TRP A 235 14.50 12.48 -18.82
CA TRP A 235 14.43 13.36 -20.01
C TRP A 235 13.00 13.50 -20.57
N PRO A 236 12.20 12.43 -20.71
CA PRO A 236 10.79 12.56 -21.08
C PRO A 236 9.96 13.37 -20.08
N ALA A 237 10.17 13.16 -18.78
CA ALA A 237 9.44 13.90 -17.73
C ALA A 237 9.78 15.40 -17.75
N ALA A 238 11.05 15.76 -17.94
CA ALA A 238 11.47 17.14 -18.11
C ALA A 238 10.81 17.78 -19.35
N GLY A 239 10.70 17.04 -20.45
CA GLY A 239 9.98 17.46 -21.65
C GLY A 239 8.50 17.75 -21.38
N TRP A 240 7.81 16.86 -20.65
CA TRP A 240 6.42 17.06 -20.23
C TRP A 240 6.23 18.24 -19.29
N CYS A 241 7.16 18.45 -18.35
CA CYS A 241 7.13 19.62 -17.46
C CYS A 241 7.26 20.92 -18.25
N LEU A 242 8.24 21.00 -19.19
CA LEU A 242 8.42 22.16 -20.04
C LEU A 242 7.18 22.42 -20.91
N PHE A 243 6.64 21.38 -21.53
CA PHE A 243 5.40 21.47 -22.30
C PHE A 243 4.26 22.04 -21.45
N THR A 244 4.09 21.54 -20.22
CA THR A 244 3.05 21.99 -19.30
C THR A 244 3.23 23.45 -18.91
N VAL A 245 4.44 23.93 -18.65
CA VAL A 245 4.73 25.35 -18.37
C VAL A 245 4.35 26.24 -19.55
N VAL A 246 4.72 25.85 -20.77
CA VAL A 246 4.39 26.61 -21.97
C VAL A 246 2.88 26.65 -22.20
N VAL A 247 2.20 25.50 -22.11
CA VAL A 247 0.75 25.42 -22.26
C VAL A 247 0.02 26.27 -21.21
N LEU A 248 0.42 26.16 -19.94
CA LEU A 248 -0.17 26.94 -18.85
C LEU A 248 0.10 28.44 -19.00
N GLY A 249 1.32 28.82 -19.36
CA GLY A 249 1.71 30.21 -19.61
C GLY A 249 0.91 30.83 -20.75
N VAL A 250 0.73 30.09 -21.85
CA VAL A 250 -0.08 30.50 -22.99
C VAL A 250 -1.56 30.62 -22.60
N ILE A 251 -2.16 29.61 -21.95
CA ILE A 251 -3.57 29.66 -21.53
C ILE A 251 -3.80 30.85 -20.59
N SER A 252 -2.90 31.04 -19.63
CA SER A 252 -2.97 32.10 -18.63
C SER A 252 -2.78 33.49 -19.22
N GLY A 253 -1.97 33.64 -20.28
CA GLY A 253 -1.78 34.90 -21.01
C GLY A 253 -2.85 35.19 -22.05
N LEU A 254 -3.39 34.14 -22.70
CA LEU A 254 -4.38 34.25 -23.78
C LEU A 254 -5.71 34.82 -23.27
N VAL A 255 -6.18 34.36 -22.11
CA VAL A 255 -7.48 34.78 -21.55
C VAL A 255 -7.51 36.28 -21.25
N PRO A 256 -6.55 36.86 -20.52
CA PRO A 256 -6.42 38.32 -20.36
C PRO A 256 -6.22 39.05 -21.70
N ALA A 257 -5.39 38.50 -22.59
CA ALA A 257 -5.07 39.17 -23.85
C ALA A 257 -6.29 39.33 -24.76
N LEU A 258 -7.13 38.28 -24.87
CA LEU A 258 -8.38 38.31 -25.63
C LEU A 258 -9.42 39.26 -25.00
N LEU A 259 -9.49 39.29 -23.67
CA LEU A 259 -10.35 40.24 -22.96
C LEU A 259 -9.93 41.67 -23.23
N VAL A 260 -8.63 41.98 -23.16
CA VAL A 260 -8.14 43.35 -23.37
C VAL A 260 -8.16 43.78 -24.84
N ALA A 261 -7.90 42.86 -25.78
CA ALA A 261 -7.88 43.15 -27.22
C ALA A 261 -9.24 43.58 -27.79
N ARG A 262 -10.36 43.20 -27.12
CA ARG A 262 -11.72 43.61 -27.50
C ARG A 262 -12.06 45.05 -27.13
N TYR A 263 -11.24 45.74 -26.34
CA TYR A 263 -11.52 47.12 -25.93
C TYR A 263 -10.97 48.14 -26.91
N GLN A 264 -11.82 49.11 -27.29
CA GLN A 264 -11.41 50.23 -28.12
C GLN A 264 -10.71 51.29 -27.25
N PRO A 265 -9.56 51.83 -27.70
CA PRO A 265 -8.81 52.88 -26.98
C PRO A 265 -9.64 54.13 -26.65
N ILE A 266 -10.70 54.39 -27.43
CA ILE A 266 -11.50 55.62 -27.33
C ILE A 266 -12.41 55.65 -26.08
N ASP A 267 -12.77 54.47 -25.54
CA ASP A 267 -13.55 54.34 -24.30
C ASP A 267 -12.70 54.59 -23.04
N ILE A 268 -11.38 54.47 -23.16
CA ILE A 268 -10.42 54.66 -22.07
C ILE A 268 -10.21 56.17 -21.81
N VAL A 269 -10.20 56.99 -22.87
CA VAL A 269 -9.99 58.44 -22.80
C VAL A 269 -11.26 59.17 -22.32
N ARG A 270 -12.45 58.60 -22.54
CA ARG A 270 -13.75 59.20 -22.14
C ARG A 270 -14.21 58.89 -20.70
N GLY A 271 -13.46 58.10 -19.92
CA GLY A 271 -13.78 57.83 -18.51
C GLY A 271 -14.98 56.88 -18.26
N THR A 272 -15.59 56.31 -19.31
CA THR A 272 -16.66 55.29 -19.22
C THR A 272 -16.17 53.91 -18.78
N PHE A 273 -14.85 53.79 -18.56
CA PHE A 273 -14.10 52.60 -18.16
C PHE A 273 -14.63 51.86 -16.92
N ARG A 274 -15.49 52.49 -16.11
CA ARG A 274 -15.88 52.00 -14.78
C ARG A 274 -16.98 50.93 -14.76
N ARG A 275 -17.71 50.67 -15.87
CA ARG A 275 -18.98 49.88 -15.81
C ARG A 275 -19.05 48.56 -16.57
N HIS A 276 -18.05 48.17 -17.38
CA HIS A 276 -18.11 46.89 -18.14
C HIS A 276 -17.04 45.86 -17.77
N ALA A 277 -16.10 46.20 -16.87
CA ALA A 277 -15.00 45.32 -16.47
C ALA A 277 -15.40 44.07 -15.65
N LYS A 278 -16.64 43.99 -15.14
CA LYS A 278 -17.21 42.75 -14.56
C LYS A 278 -18.02 42.00 -15.62
N THR A 279 -17.34 41.61 -16.71
CA THR A 279 -17.87 40.66 -17.71
C THR A 279 -18.41 39.42 -17.01
N VAL A 280 -19.55 38.90 -17.50
CA VAL A 280 -20.19 37.65 -17.02
C VAL A 280 -19.18 36.51 -16.87
N TYR A 281 -18.19 36.46 -17.77
CA TYR A 281 -17.09 35.49 -17.75
C TYR A 281 -16.30 35.44 -16.43
N GLY A 282 -15.93 36.60 -15.86
CA GLY A 282 -15.21 36.63 -14.58
C GLY A 282 -16.08 36.16 -13.40
N ARG A 283 -17.38 36.44 -13.46
CA ARG A 283 -18.34 35.91 -12.46
C ARG A 283 -18.50 34.40 -12.56
N VAL A 284 -18.51 33.84 -13.78
CA VAL A 284 -18.57 32.39 -14.00
C VAL A 284 -17.30 31.70 -13.50
N LEU A 285 -16.12 32.23 -13.81
CA LEU A 285 -14.84 31.66 -13.34
C LEU A 285 -14.73 31.69 -11.81
N ILE A 286 -15.12 32.80 -11.16
CA ILE A 286 -15.13 32.89 -9.69
C ILE A 286 -16.15 31.91 -9.09
N ALA A 287 -17.35 31.80 -9.69
CA ALA A 287 -18.36 30.85 -9.21
C ALA A 287 -17.85 29.40 -9.32
N LEU A 288 -17.30 29.02 -10.47
CA LEU A 288 -16.73 27.69 -10.69
C LEU A 288 -15.58 27.39 -9.72
N GLN A 289 -14.69 28.36 -9.50
CA GLN A 289 -13.61 28.26 -8.51
C GLN A 289 -14.16 27.99 -7.10
N ASN A 290 -15.16 28.76 -6.67
CA ASN A 290 -15.77 28.57 -5.34
C ASN A 290 -16.44 27.21 -5.21
N VAL A 291 -17.10 26.71 -6.27
CA VAL A 291 -17.68 25.36 -6.31
C VAL A 291 -16.58 24.31 -6.12
N ILE A 292 -15.47 24.43 -6.83
CA ILE A 292 -14.32 23.52 -6.70
C ILE A 292 -13.76 23.55 -5.27
N THR A 293 -13.59 24.73 -4.67
CA THR A 293 -13.12 24.87 -3.28
C THR A 293 -14.05 24.17 -2.30
N ILE A 294 -15.36 24.43 -2.41
CA ILE A 294 -16.37 23.84 -1.53
C ILE A 294 -16.38 22.31 -1.70
N ALA A 295 -16.30 21.82 -2.93
CA ALA A 295 -16.25 20.38 -3.21
C ALA A 295 -15.01 19.71 -2.62
N LEU A 296 -13.82 20.31 -2.77
CA LEU A 296 -12.58 19.80 -2.18
C LEU A 296 -12.63 19.79 -0.64
N LEU A 297 -13.16 20.87 -0.04
CA LEU A 297 -13.31 20.95 1.41
C LEU A 297 -14.30 19.90 1.93
N ALA A 298 -15.45 19.75 1.26
CA ALA A 298 -16.44 18.73 1.59
C ALA A 298 -15.87 17.31 1.47
N ALA A 299 -15.11 17.02 0.40
CA ALA A 299 -14.45 15.73 0.21
C ALA A 299 -13.42 15.47 1.32
N SER A 300 -12.60 16.46 1.69
CA SER A 300 -11.64 16.32 2.79
C SER A 300 -12.32 16.04 4.13
N ILE A 301 -13.42 16.73 4.43
CA ILE A 301 -14.19 16.50 5.66
C ILE A 301 -14.84 15.11 5.63
N ALA A 302 -15.44 14.72 4.49
CA ALA A 302 -16.05 13.41 4.33
C ALA A 302 -15.05 12.27 4.52
N ILE A 303 -13.85 12.37 3.94
CA ILE A 303 -12.77 11.39 4.14
C ILE A 303 -12.37 11.34 5.62
N GLY A 304 -12.21 12.50 6.29
CA GLY A 304 -11.92 12.55 7.72
C GLY A 304 -12.99 11.87 8.58
N LEU A 305 -14.27 12.07 8.25
CA LEU A 305 -15.39 11.41 8.92
C LEU A 305 -15.44 9.90 8.63
N GLN A 306 -15.14 9.47 7.39
CA GLN A 306 -15.06 8.07 7.02
C GLN A 306 -13.93 7.34 7.74
N ILE A 307 -12.74 7.94 7.82
CA ILE A 307 -11.62 7.38 8.60
C ILE A 307 -12.02 7.24 10.06
N ARG A 308 -12.64 8.28 10.64
CA ARG A 308 -13.15 8.20 12.02
C ARG A 308 -14.20 7.10 12.18
N HIS A 309 -15.06 6.89 11.20
CA HIS A 309 -16.06 5.82 11.24
C HIS A 309 -15.39 4.44 11.19
N LEU A 310 -14.45 4.23 10.27
CA LEU A 310 -13.70 2.96 10.14
C LEU A 310 -12.92 2.62 11.40
N VAL A 311 -12.25 3.61 12.02
CA VAL A 311 -11.49 3.43 13.27
C VAL A 311 -12.39 3.07 14.45
N ASN A 312 -13.66 3.51 14.44
CA ASN A 312 -14.61 3.27 15.53
C ASN A 312 -15.67 2.21 15.17
N ALA A 313 -15.50 1.49 14.06
CA ALA A 313 -16.45 0.47 13.65
C ALA A 313 -16.45 -0.68 14.67
N PRO A 314 -17.62 -1.26 15.01
CA PRO A 314 -17.69 -2.39 15.93
C PRO A 314 -17.09 -3.64 15.25
N LEU A 315 -15.89 -4.03 15.67
CA LEU A 315 -15.18 -5.18 15.11
C LEU A 315 -15.58 -6.52 15.75
N GLY A 316 -16.28 -6.49 16.89
CA GLY A 316 -16.58 -7.70 17.67
C GLY A 316 -15.44 -8.16 18.57
N TYR A 317 -14.38 -7.36 18.70
CA TYR A 317 -13.26 -7.55 19.61
C TYR A 317 -12.68 -6.20 20.04
N GLU A 318 -11.95 -6.17 21.15
CA GLU A 318 -11.35 -4.95 21.71
C GLU A 318 -10.02 -4.61 21.02
N THR A 319 -9.80 -3.31 20.79
CA THR A 319 -8.58 -2.78 20.17
C THR A 319 -7.97 -1.62 20.95
N ARG A 320 -8.70 -1.06 21.92
CA ARG A 320 -8.26 0.08 22.73
C ARG A 320 -7.23 -0.38 23.74
N ASP A 321 -6.16 0.39 23.87
CA ASP A 321 -5.12 0.20 24.89
C ASP A 321 -4.42 -1.18 24.85
N ILE A 322 -4.43 -1.84 23.69
CA ILE A 322 -3.74 -3.11 23.46
C ILE A 322 -2.47 -2.87 22.63
N LEU A 323 -1.33 -3.28 23.19
CA LEU A 323 -0.06 -3.27 22.48
C LEU A 323 0.31 -4.68 22.03
N ASN A 324 0.45 -4.89 20.73
CA ASN A 324 0.95 -6.14 20.16
C ASN A 324 2.48 -6.06 19.97
N ILE A 325 3.21 -7.00 20.58
CA ILE A 325 4.67 -7.08 20.50
C ILE A 325 5.06 -8.41 19.82
N GLY A 326 5.74 -8.32 18.68
CA GLY A 326 6.28 -9.47 17.99
C GLY A 326 7.28 -10.23 18.86
N THR A 327 7.13 -11.56 18.93
CA THR A 327 8.02 -12.41 19.75
C THR A 327 9.35 -12.71 19.05
N ASP A 328 9.47 -12.35 17.77
CA ASP A 328 10.66 -12.47 16.94
C ASP A 328 11.83 -11.58 17.38
N ILE A 329 11.55 -10.55 18.20
CA ILE A 329 12.60 -9.71 18.81
C ILE A 329 13.36 -10.44 19.91
N PHE A 330 12.81 -11.54 20.45
CA PHE A 330 13.43 -12.28 21.54
C PHE A 330 14.29 -13.42 21.00
N PRO A 331 15.50 -13.62 21.55
CA PRO A 331 16.39 -14.70 21.12
C PRO A 331 15.83 -16.09 21.46
N ASP A 332 15.09 -16.19 22.56
CA ASP A 332 14.55 -17.44 23.06
C ASP A 332 13.33 -17.19 23.97
N ARG A 333 12.63 -18.28 24.31
CA ARG A 333 11.43 -18.25 25.15
C ARG A 333 11.69 -17.80 26.59
N SER A 334 12.90 -18.03 27.12
CA SER A 334 13.29 -17.56 28.46
C SER A 334 13.43 -16.04 28.48
N ALA A 335 13.99 -15.44 27.42
CA ALA A 335 14.09 -13.99 27.27
C ALA A 335 12.70 -13.35 27.19
N MET A 336 11.82 -13.92 26.37
CA MET A 336 10.42 -13.52 26.30
C MET A 336 9.73 -13.60 27.67
N ARG A 337 9.89 -14.72 28.40
CA ARG A 337 9.33 -14.89 29.76
C ARG A 337 9.85 -13.85 30.75
N ARG A 338 11.16 -13.55 30.75
CA ARG A 338 11.73 -12.49 31.60
C ARG A 338 11.11 -11.13 31.30
N PHE A 339 10.92 -10.83 30.01
CA PHE A 339 10.25 -9.61 29.59
C PHE A 339 8.79 -9.55 30.05
N CYS A 340 8.01 -10.62 29.85
CA CYS A 340 6.64 -10.71 30.37
C CYS A 340 6.58 -10.52 31.89
N ASN A 341 7.52 -11.09 32.64
CA ASN A 341 7.58 -10.92 34.10
C ASN A 341 7.91 -9.46 34.50
N ALA A 342 8.83 -8.81 33.78
CA ALA A 342 9.17 -7.40 34.02
C ALA A 342 8.03 -6.44 33.67
N LEU A 343 7.20 -6.79 32.67
CA LEU A 343 5.99 -6.04 32.35
C LEU A 343 4.89 -6.27 33.39
N HIS A 344 4.72 -7.50 33.90
CA HIS A 344 3.76 -7.78 34.98
C HIS A 344 4.04 -6.97 36.25
N SER A 345 5.29 -6.53 36.47
CA SER A 345 5.63 -5.68 37.62
C SER A 345 5.36 -4.18 37.38
N GLN A 346 4.94 -3.77 36.18
CA GLN A 346 4.59 -2.38 35.90
C GLN A 346 3.12 -2.13 36.27
N PRO A 347 2.81 -1.08 37.06
CA PRO A 347 1.44 -0.79 37.47
C PRO A 347 0.52 -0.38 36.30
N GLU A 348 1.09 0.06 35.17
CA GLU A 348 0.36 0.43 33.96
C GLU A 348 -0.08 -0.79 33.13
N VAL A 349 0.42 -1.99 33.41
CA VAL A 349 0.12 -3.20 32.65
C VAL A 349 -0.96 -4.02 33.35
N GLU A 350 -2.16 -4.05 32.79
CA GLU A 350 -3.29 -4.80 33.35
C GLU A 350 -3.16 -6.32 33.14
N ALA A 351 -2.79 -6.74 31.93
CA ALA A 351 -2.68 -8.15 31.58
C ALA A 351 -1.72 -8.35 30.40
N ILE A 352 -1.12 -9.54 30.32
CA ILE A 352 -0.37 -9.96 29.13
C ILE A 352 -0.76 -11.40 28.80
N GLY A 353 -1.13 -11.60 27.54
CA GLY A 353 -1.45 -12.90 26.96
C GLY A 353 -0.52 -13.22 25.82
N LEU A 354 -0.23 -14.49 25.63
CA LEU A 354 0.55 -14.99 24.51
C LEU A 354 -0.40 -15.52 23.44
N GLY A 355 -0.18 -15.11 22.19
CA GLY A 355 -0.96 -15.56 21.05
C GLY A 355 -0.15 -15.63 19.76
N CYS A 356 -0.64 -16.42 18.81
CA CYS A 356 -0.14 -16.53 17.45
C CYS A 356 -1.13 -15.82 16.53
N GLY A 357 -0.78 -14.58 16.16
CA GLY A 357 -1.62 -13.70 15.36
C GLY A 357 -2.77 -13.06 16.14
N THR A 358 -3.52 -12.20 15.47
CA THR A 358 -4.66 -11.44 15.98
C THR A 358 -5.74 -11.33 14.91
N PRO A 359 -7.01 -11.11 15.27
CA PRO A 359 -8.05 -10.84 14.28
C PRO A 359 -7.67 -9.70 13.33
N HIS A 360 -6.86 -8.73 13.78
CA HIS A 360 -6.37 -7.63 12.95
C HIS A 360 -5.37 -8.07 11.87
N ASP A 361 -4.38 -8.90 12.22
CA ASP A 361 -3.37 -9.39 11.26
C ASP A 361 -3.80 -10.65 10.48
N ARG A 362 -5.04 -11.10 10.73
CA ARG A 362 -5.68 -12.29 10.14
C ARG A 362 -5.16 -13.63 10.65
N GLY A 363 -4.22 -13.67 11.59
CA GLY A 363 -3.72 -14.91 12.15
C GLY A 363 -3.10 -15.83 11.09
N ASN A 364 -3.30 -17.14 11.27
CA ASN A 364 -2.84 -18.11 10.29
C ASN A 364 -4.01 -18.70 9.50
N ASN A 365 -3.87 -18.80 8.18
CA ASN A 365 -4.88 -19.45 7.34
C ASN A 365 -4.57 -20.94 7.21
N ASN A 366 -5.47 -21.80 7.70
CA ASN A 366 -5.41 -23.24 7.51
C ASN A 366 -6.53 -23.70 6.60
N THR A 367 -6.17 -24.40 5.53
CA THR A 367 -7.15 -25.07 4.67
C THR A 367 -7.13 -26.56 4.96
N ILE A 368 -8.32 -27.11 5.20
CA ILE A 368 -8.51 -28.51 5.58
C ILE A 368 -9.45 -29.20 4.60
N ALA A 369 -9.21 -30.49 4.36
CA ALA A 369 -10.17 -31.33 3.67
C ALA A 369 -11.37 -31.60 4.59
N TYR A 370 -12.57 -31.58 4.00
CA TYR A 370 -13.83 -31.87 4.67
C TYR A 370 -14.64 -32.83 3.79
N GLY A 371 -14.20 -34.07 3.75
CA GLY A 371 -14.62 -35.06 2.77
C GLY A 371 -13.74 -35.06 1.51
N PRO A 372 -14.03 -35.94 0.53
CA PRO A 372 -13.13 -36.21 -0.59
C PRO A 372 -13.03 -35.05 -1.60
N ASP A 373 -14.10 -34.27 -1.75
CA ASP A 373 -14.22 -33.28 -2.83
C ASP A 373 -14.34 -31.84 -2.33
N ARG A 374 -14.16 -31.60 -1.03
CA ARG A 374 -14.40 -30.29 -0.41
C ARG A 374 -13.24 -29.88 0.49
N MET A 375 -12.70 -28.70 0.21
CA MET A 375 -11.74 -28.01 1.07
C MET A 375 -12.40 -26.81 1.74
N VAL A 376 -12.07 -26.55 3.00
CA VAL A 376 -12.57 -25.40 3.75
C VAL A 376 -11.40 -24.68 4.42
N SER A 377 -11.35 -23.35 4.25
CA SER A 377 -10.28 -22.50 4.78
C SER A 377 -10.75 -21.72 6.00
N PHE A 378 -9.92 -21.67 7.04
CA PHE A 378 -10.20 -20.98 8.29
C PHE A 378 -9.03 -20.10 8.71
N GLN A 379 -9.35 -18.93 9.27
CA GLN A 379 -8.38 -18.18 10.05
C GLN A 379 -8.33 -18.77 11.46
N VAL A 380 -7.13 -19.15 11.87
CA VAL A 380 -6.84 -19.83 13.13
C VAL A 380 -6.08 -18.86 14.03
N PHE A 381 -6.57 -18.74 15.26
CA PHE A 381 -5.92 -18.00 16.34
C PHE A 381 -5.59 -18.99 17.45
N ILE A 382 -4.32 -19.04 17.86
CA ILE A 382 -3.87 -19.85 18.99
C ILE A 382 -3.45 -18.87 20.07
N GLY A 383 -3.99 -18.98 21.27
CA GLY A 383 -3.61 -18.12 22.39
C GLY A 383 -3.98 -18.72 23.73
N ASP A 384 -3.36 -18.19 24.78
CA ASP A 384 -3.77 -18.50 26.15
C ASP A 384 -5.12 -17.84 26.52
N SER A 385 -5.65 -18.18 27.69
CA SER A 385 -6.92 -17.60 28.16
C SER A 385 -6.84 -16.09 28.35
N THR A 386 -5.65 -15.56 28.66
CA THR A 386 -5.44 -14.12 28.88
C THR A 386 -5.51 -13.37 27.55
N TYR A 387 -4.96 -13.94 26.47
CA TYR A 387 -5.06 -13.40 25.11
C TYR A 387 -6.52 -13.22 24.68
N PHE A 388 -7.35 -14.27 24.82
CA PHE A 388 -8.76 -14.19 24.45
C PHE A 388 -9.56 -13.22 25.34
N ARG A 389 -9.17 -13.09 26.62
CA ARG A 389 -9.76 -12.11 27.55
C ARG A 389 -9.40 -10.67 27.17
N ILE A 390 -8.14 -10.41 26.83
CA ILE A 390 -7.67 -9.08 26.40
C ILE A 390 -8.41 -8.65 25.13
N LEU A 391 -8.60 -9.56 24.17
CA LEU A 391 -9.36 -9.27 22.96
C LEU A 391 -10.87 -9.13 23.20
N GLY A 392 -11.37 -9.49 24.39
CA GLY A 392 -12.79 -9.38 24.73
C GLY A 392 -13.71 -10.18 23.82
N LEU A 393 -13.24 -11.30 23.24
CA LEU A 393 -14.05 -12.11 22.35
C LEU A 393 -15.25 -12.69 23.10
N GLU A 394 -16.46 -12.45 22.60
CA GLU A 394 -17.68 -12.90 23.24
C GLU A 394 -17.87 -14.41 23.06
N ARG A 395 -17.71 -15.15 24.14
CA ARG A 395 -17.97 -16.60 24.18
C ARG A 395 -19.44 -16.86 24.46
N LEU A 396 -20.14 -17.43 23.48
CA LEU A 396 -21.55 -17.80 23.56
C LEU A 396 -21.77 -19.11 24.31
N ARG A 397 -20.84 -20.07 24.16
CA ARG A 397 -20.92 -21.39 24.79
C ARG A 397 -19.53 -21.87 25.20
N ASP A 398 -19.45 -22.52 26.36
CA ASP A 398 -18.27 -23.24 26.84
C ASP A 398 -18.73 -24.65 27.23
N ASN A 399 -18.18 -25.65 26.56
CA ASN A 399 -18.49 -27.06 26.82
C ASN A 399 -17.57 -27.64 27.91
N HIS A 400 -16.63 -26.86 28.45
CA HIS A 400 -15.70 -27.23 29.54
C HIS A 400 -14.84 -28.47 29.26
N VAL A 401 -14.58 -28.75 27.98
CA VAL A 401 -13.74 -29.87 27.51
C VAL A 401 -12.32 -29.43 27.14
N ALA A 402 -12.04 -28.13 27.11
CA ALA A 402 -10.70 -27.61 26.92
C ALA A 402 -9.86 -27.84 28.19
N VAL A 403 -8.91 -28.77 28.12
CA VAL A 403 -7.92 -28.98 29.17
C VAL A 403 -6.82 -27.94 28.98
N ALA A 404 -6.41 -27.26 30.05
CA ALA A 404 -5.24 -26.40 30.03
C ALA A 404 -4.01 -27.26 29.69
N ALA A 405 -3.62 -27.28 28.41
CA ALA A 405 -2.36 -27.89 28.03
C ALA A 405 -1.25 -27.11 28.74
N GLU A 406 -0.38 -27.80 29.49
CA GLU A 406 0.77 -27.21 30.21
C GLU A 406 1.72 -26.45 29.26
N SER A 407 1.53 -26.62 27.96
CA SER A 407 2.20 -25.89 26.91
C SER A 407 1.15 -25.27 25.96
N ALA A 408 0.73 -24.03 26.23
CA ALA A 408 0.32 -23.05 25.21
C ALA A 408 1.47 -22.70 24.22
N ALA A 409 2.48 -23.57 24.15
CA ALA A 409 3.78 -23.35 23.56
C ALA A 409 3.94 -24.13 22.25
N SER A 410 2.95 -24.94 21.84
CA SER A 410 2.91 -25.44 20.46
C SER A 410 2.29 -24.40 19.54
N ARG A 411 3.00 -24.09 18.45
CA ARG A 411 2.47 -23.30 17.33
C ARG A 411 1.67 -24.16 16.35
N ASN A 412 1.66 -25.48 16.55
CA ASN A 412 1.00 -26.40 15.64
C ASN A 412 -0.46 -26.54 16.02
N PHE A 413 -1.33 -26.05 15.13
CA PHE A 413 -2.78 -26.16 15.26
C PHE A 413 -3.27 -27.61 15.48
N TRP A 414 -2.58 -28.58 14.90
CA TRP A 414 -2.94 -30.00 14.92
C TRP A 414 -2.54 -30.76 16.19
N ASP A 415 -1.82 -30.12 17.12
CA ASP A 415 -1.40 -30.77 18.37
C ASP A 415 -2.57 -30.91 19.36
N SER A 416 -3.67 -30.19 19.14
CA SER A 416 -4.93 -30.33 19.87
C SER A 416 -6.07 -30.54 18.89
N ASN A 417 -6.92 -31.53 19.16
CA ASN A 417 -8.17 -31.73 18.44
C ASN A 417 -9.38 -31.09 19.17
N VAL A 418 -9.14 -30.24 20.17
CA VAL A 418 -10.17 -29.55 20.95
C VAL A 418 -10.18 -28.07 20.55
N TRP A 419 -11.21 -27.63 19.83
CA TRP A 419 -11.25 -26.30 19.20
C TRP A 419 -12.42 -25.46 19.68
N TYR A 420 -12.17 -24.17 19.87
CA TYR A 420 -13.24 -23.18 19.89
C TYR A 420 -13.54 -22.74 18.45
N ILE A 421 -14.81 -22.61 18.12
CA ILE A 421 -15.27 -22.28 16.75
C ILE A 421 -16.24 -21.10 16.80
N ASN A 422 -16.29 -20.27 15.76
CA ASN A 422 -17.30 -19.21 15.67
C ASN A 422 -18.55 -19.68 14.92
N GLN A 423 -19.62 -18.88 14.97
CA GLN A 423 -20.88 -19.23 14.33
C GLN A 423 -20.75 -19.30 12.81
N TYR A 424 -19.92 -18.44 12.20
CA TYR A 424 -19.62 -18.47 10.77
C TYR A 424 -19.03 -19.82 10.34
N ALA A 425 -18.01 -20.31 11.04
CA ALA A 425 -17.37 -21.58 10.72
C ALA A 425 -18.32 -22.77 10.91
N LEU A 426 -19.21 -22.74 11.91
CA LEU A 426 -20.26 -23.76 12.07
C LEU A 426 -21.23 -23.77 10.88
N ARG A 427 -21.67 -22.60 10.42
CA ARG A 427 -22.55 -22.46 9.24
C ARG A 427 -21.86 -22.93 7.96
N GLU A 428 -20.61 -22.55 7.75
CA GLU A 428 -19.81 -23.00 6.61
C GLU A 428 -19.65 -24.53 6.61
N LEU A 429 -19.34 -25.12 7.76
CA LEU A 429 -19.20 -26.58 7.88
C LEU A 429 -20.54 -27.31 7.83
N GLY A 430 -21.67 -26.62 7.99
CA GLY A 430 -23.00 -27.24 8.08
C GLY A 430 -23.21 -28.03 9.37
N ILE A 431 -22.51 -27.65 10.46
CA ILE A 431 -22.57 -28.31 11.76
C ILE A 431 -23.59 -27.59 12.64
N ALA A 432 -24.43 -28.36 13.35
CA ALA A 432 -25.38 -27.79 14.29
C ALA A 432 -24.66 -27.15 15.50
N GLU A 433 -25.19 -26.04 16.02
CA GLU A 433 -24.57 -25.33 17.15
C GLU A 433 -24.49 -26.18 18.42
N ASP A 434 -25.30 -27.24 18.56
CA ASP A 434 -25.29 -28.12 19.72
C ASP A 434 -24.30 -29.30 19.60
N ALA A 435 -23.72 -29.52 18.41
CA ALA A 435 -22.83 -30.65 18.14
C ALA A 435 -21.62 -30.67 19.10
N PRO A 436 -21.33 -31.82 19.75
CA PRO A 436 -20.19 -31.95 20.67
C PRO A 436 -18.86 -32.16 19.93
N GLU A 437 -18.91 -32.75 18.74
CA GLU A 437 -17.75 -33.01 17.89
C GLU A 437 -18.14 -33.02 16.40
N PHE A 438 -17.14 -32.91 15.54
CA PHE A 438 -17.26 -33.11 14.09
C PHE A 438 -15.99 -33.77 13.57
N LYS A 439 -16.00 -34.29 12.34
CA LYS A 439 -14.82 -34.93 11.74
C LYS A 439 -14.33 -34.14 10.55
N VAL A 440 -13.02 -34.13 10.35
CA VAL A 440 -12.32 -33.48 9.24
C VAL A 440 -11.37 -34.48 8.56
N GLY A 441 -10.79 -34.09 7.43
CA GLY A 441 -9.98 -34.95 6.57
C GLY A 441 -10.75 -35.43 5.32
N GLU A 442 -10.00 -35.96 4.35
CA GLU A 442 -10.57 -36.46 3.08
C GLU A 442 -11.56 -37.60 3.30
N ASP A 443 -11.28 -38.46 4.27
CA ASP A 443 -12.10 -39.61 4.67
C ASP A 443 -12.97 -39.32 5.89
N LEU A 444 -12.99 -38.07 6.38
CA LEU A 444 -13.65 -37.66 7.63
C LEU A 444 -13.23 -38.53 8.83
N SER A 445 -11.95 -38.90 8.91
CA SER A 445 -11.43 -39.74 9.99
C SER A 445 -10.98 -38.98 11.23
N TYR A 446 -10.64 -37.70 11.14
CA TYR A 446 -10.04 -36.95 12.25
C TYR A 446 -11.12 -36.24 13.10
N PRO A 447 -11.40 -36.70 14.33
CA PRO A 447 -12.40 -36.08 15.18
C PRO A 447 -11.89 -34.81 15.84
N VAL A 448 -12.69 -33.74 15.75
CA VAL A 448 -12.49 -32.46 16.40
C VAL A 448 -13.61 -32.26 17.43
N VAL A 449 -13.21 -32.07 18.69
CA VAL A 449 -14.12 -31.78 19.79
C VAL A 449 -14.39 -30.27 19.85
N VAL A 450 -15.66 -29.88 19.93
CA VAL A 450 -16.07 -28.48 20.06
C VAL A 450 -15.94 -28.06 21.52
N ALA A 451 -14.91 -27.27 21.83
CA ALA A 451 -14.66 -26.72 23.16
C ALA A 451 -15.71 -25.67 23.56
N GLY A 452 -16.23 -24.95 22.59
CA GLY A 452 -17.15 -23.85 22.81
C GLY A 452 -17.37 -23.05 21.54
N ILE A 453 -18.26 -22.07 21.62
CA ILE A 453 -18.66 -21.22 20.50
C ILE A 453 -18.37 -19.76 20.83
N TYR A 454 -17.69 -19.09 19.92
CA TYR A 454 -17.54 -17.63 19.93
C TYR A 454 -18.57 -16.97 19.00
N ARG A 455 -19.00 -15.75 19.35
CA ARG A 455 -19.74 -14.89 18.44
C ARG A 455 -18.85 -14.54 17.25
N ASP A 456 -19.48 -14.29 16.09
CA ASP A 456 -18.78 -13.77 14.93
C ASP A 456 -18.14 -12.41 15.21
N PHE A 457 -16.91 -12.24 14.71
CA PHE A 457 -16.13 -11.01 14.77
C PHE A 457 -15.44 -10.76 13.42
N GLN A 458 -15.06 -9.52 13.17
CA GLN A 458 -14.39 -9.11 11.94
C GLN A 458 -12.92 -9.53 11.95
N VAL A 459 -12.39 -9.96 10.79
CA VAL A 459 -10.99 -10.35 10.63
C VAL A 459 -10.36 -9.54 9.50
N GLY A 460 -9.26 -8.85 9.79
CA GLY A 460 -8.60 -7.89 8.91
C GLY A 460 -9.30 -6.53 8.85
N THR A 461 -8.87 -5.68 7.92
CA THR A 461 -9.53 -4.40 7.63
C THR A 461 -10.76 -4.61 6.76
N ALA A 462 -11.88 -3.98 7.14
CA ALA A 462 -13.12 -3.92 6.37
C ALA A 462 -12.94 -3.27 4.99
#